data_AF-A3BVS1-F1
#
_entry.id   AF-A3BVS1-F1
#
_cell.length_a   1.000
_cell.length_b   1.000
_cell.length_c   1.000
_cell.angle_alpha   90.00
_cell.angle_beta   90.00
_cell.angle_gamma   90.00
#
_symmetry.space_group_name_H-M   'P 1'
#
loop_
_entity.id
_entity.type
_entity.pdbx_description
1 polymer ?
#
loop_
_entity_poly.entity_id
_entity_poly.type
_entity_poly.pdbx_seq_one_letter_code
_entity_poly.pdbx_strand_id
1 'polypeptide(L)'
;MFKFRSETDIINVVEQRIWHSMEEGHFENLPGKGKPLNLNSNPHADPAEDTLYRILSRNGCAPEWVELNKEIRGMIARWRSALRKAWANRSEDDRSTWHDDHRLLQEQIRQINDKVFRYNLIVPFGRQMFGLNWDKELDKLKQ
;
A
#
# COMPACT_ATOMS: atom_id res chain seq x y z
N MET A 1 -22.97 38.11 19.61
CA MET A 1 -21.50 38.20 19.75
C MET A 1 -20.97 36.78 19.93
N PHE A 2 -20.43 36.15 18.88
CA PHE A 2 -19.89 34.79 18.97
C PHE A 2 -18.53 34.84 19.67
N LYS A 3 -18.42 34.17 20.83
CA LYS A 3 -17.19 34.11 21.62
C LYS A 3 -16.27 33.08 20.97
N PHE A 4 -15.32 33.53 20.16
CA PHE A 4 -14.28 32.65 19.60
C PHE A 4 -13.39 32.19 20.76
N ARG A 5 -13.42 30.90 21.08
CA ARG A 5 -12.52 30.31 22.09
C ARG A 5 -11.15 30.15 21.45
N SER A 6 -10.09 30.56 22.15
CA SER A 6 -8.73 30.30 21.68
C SER A 6 -8.44 28.79 21.71
N GLU A 7 -7.48 28.33 20.91
CA GLU A 7 -7.05 26.93 20.90
C GLU A 7 -6.67 26.45 22.32
N THR A 8 -6.02 27.32 23.09
CA THR A 8 -5.67 27.12 24.50
C THR A 8 -6.90 26.93 25.39
N ASP A 9 -8.00 27.68 25.16
CA ASP A 9 -9.24 27.51 25.93
C ASP A 9 -9.91 26.16 25.65
N ILE A 10 -9.83 25.67 24.41
CA ILE A 10 -10.38 24.37 24.04
C ILE A 10 -9.59 23.25 24.70
N ILE A 11 -8.25 23.30 24.62
CA ILE A 11 -7.36 22.33 25.26
C ILE A 11 -7.63 22.27 26.77
N ASN A 12 -7.68 23.42 27.45
CA ASN A 12 -7.93 23.46 28.89
C ASN A 12 -9.27 22.84 29.29
N VAL A 13 -10.33 23.07 28.50
CA VAL A 13 -11.66 22.47 28.77
C VAL A 13 -11.66 20.95 28.53
N VAL A 14 -10.95 20.48 27.51
CA VAL A 14 -10.82 19.05 27.22
C VAL A 14 -10.02 18.36 28.32
N GLU A 15 -8.88 18.91 28.72
CA GLU A 15 -8.05 18.38 29.81
C GLU A 15 -8.81 18.30 31.13
N GLN A 16 -9.54 19.36 31.51
CA GLN A 16 -10.37 19.32 32.73
C GLN A 16 -11.44 18.22 32.70
N ARG A 17 -12.05 17.98 31.53
CA ARG A 17 -13.02 16.88 31.37
C ARG A 17 -12.38 15.50 31.47
N ILE A 18 -11.18 15.34 30.91
CA ILE A 18 -10.43 14.08 30.99
C ILE A 18 -10.07 13.79 32.46
N TRP A 19 -9.53 14.78 33.17
CA TRP A 19 -9.19 14.66 34.60
C TRP A 19 -10.40 14.27 35.45
N HIS A 20 -11.51 15.00 35.30
CA HIS A 20 -12.73 14.71 36.06
C HIS A 20 -13.25 13.29 35.76
N SER A 21 -13.17 12.86 34.49
CA SER A 21 -13.58 11.50 34.11
C SER A 21 -12.66 10.41 34.68
N MET A 22 -11.37 10.72 34.89
CA MET A 22 -10.43 9.84 35.59
C MET A 22 -10.74 9.75 37.09
N GLU A 23 -11.00 10.88 37.76
CA GLU A 23 -11.37 10.92 39.18
C GLU A 23 -12.67 10.15 39.47
N GLU A 24 -13.66 10.29 38.60
CA GLU A 24 -14.94 9.57 38.70
C GLU A 24 -14.84 8.09 38.29
N GLY A 25 -13.67 7.63 37.83
CA GLY A 25 -13.43 6.23 37.50
C GLY A 25 -14.14 5.76 36.23
N HIS A 26 -14.53 6.65 35.31
CA HIS A 26 -15.17 6.27 34.03
C HIS A 26 -14.29 5.35 33.17
N PHE A 27 -12.97 5.36 33.39
CA PHE A 27 -12.01 4.49 32.71
C PHE A 27 -11.78 3.15 33.43
N GLU A 28 -12.41 2.90 34.58
CA GLU A 28 -12.19 1.68 35.38
C GLU A 28 -12.88 0.44 34.81
N ASN A 29 -14.02 0.61 34.16
CA ASN A 29 -14.83 -0.52 33.66
C ASN A 29 -15.04 -0.48 32.14
N LEU A 30 -14.02 -0.05 31.40
CA LEU A 30 -14.10 0.00 29.95
C LEU A 30 -14.19 -1.41 29.33
N PRO A 31 -15.04 -1.61 28.31
CA PRO A 31 -15.06 -2.85 27.54
C PRO A 31 -13.67 -3.15 26.97
N GLY A 32 -13.07 -4.25 27.41
CA GLY A 32 -11.74 -4.66 26.93
C GLY A 32 -10.56 -4.12 27.74
N LYS A 33 -10.76 -3.39 28.86
CA LYS A 33 -9.67 -2.99 29.77
C LYS A 33 -8.85 -4.23 30.19
N GLY A 34 -7.53 -4.15 30.03
CA GLY A 34 -6.60 -5.22 30.37
C GLY A 34 -6.59 -6.43 29.42
N LYS A 35 -7.43 -6.44 28.37
CA LYS A 35 -7.42 -7.49 27.35
C LYS A 35 -6.52 -7.09 26.17
N PRO A 36 -5.84 -8.03 25.51
CA PRO A 36 -5.13 -7.75 24.27
C PRO A 36 -6.05 -7.11 23.23
N LEU A 37 -5.55 -6.10 22.53
CA LEU A 37 -6.30 -5.43 21.47
C LEU A 37 -6.64 -6.44 20.36
N ASN A 38 -7.90 -6.49 19.95
CA ASN A 38 -8.32 -7.35 18.85
C ASN A 38 -7.95 -6.71 17.52
N LEU A 39 -6.81 -7.13 16.96
CA LEU A 39 -6.31 -6.63 15.67
C LEU A 39 -7.04 -7.24 14.45
N ASN A 40 -7.98 -8.17 14.65
CA ASN A 40 -8.63 -8.92 13.57
C ASN A 40 -9.85 -8.22 12.96
N SER A 41 -10.25 -7.07 13.47
CA SER A 41 -11.44 -6.35 13.01
C SER A 41 -11.03 -4.94 12.64
N ASN A 42 -11.28 -4.55 11.40
CA ASN A 42 -11.14 -3.15 11.00
C ASN A 42 -12.52 -2.48 11.10
N PRO A 43 -12.80 -1.66 12.13
CA PRO A 43 -14.10 -0.99 12.28
C PRO A 43 -14.40 0.03 11.17
N HIS A 44 -13.42 0.33 10.31
CA HIS A 44 -13.56 1.22 9.17
C HIS A 44 -13.64 0.47 7.82
N ALA A 45 -13.58 -0.86 7.82
CA ALA A 45 -13.79 -1.67 6.61
C ALA A 45 -15.29 -1.92 6.38
N ASP A 46 -15.65 -2.15 5.12
CA ASP A 46 -16.99 -2.66 4.81
C ASP A 46 -17.22 -4.00 5.53
N PRO A 47 -18.38 -4.23 6.19
CA PRO A 47 -18.60 -5.44 6.99
C PRO A 47 -18.50 -6.76 6.21
N ALA A 48 -18.86 -6.77 4.93
CA ALA A 48 -18.74 -7.97 4.09
C ALA A 48 -17.28 -8.20 3.71
N GLU A 49 -16.55 -7.14 3.38
CA GLU A 49 -15.11 -7.18 3.07
C GLU A 49 -14.26 -7.63 4.28
N ASP A 50 -14.51 -7.07 5.46
CA ASP A 50 -13.87 -7.45 6.73
C ASP A 50 -14.11 -8.93 7.06
N THR A 51 -15.34 -9.40 6.80
CA THR A 51 -15.71 -10.80 7.00
C THR A 51 -14.99 -11.74 6.02
N LEU A 52 -14.91 -11.37 4.73
CA LEU A 52 -14.15 -12.12 3.73
C LEU A 52 -12.68 -12.26 4.12
N TYR A 53 -12.02 -11.15 4.47
CA TYR A 53 -10.61 -11.16 4.85
C TYR A 53 -10.35 -11.97 6.13
N ARG A 54 -11.26 -11.91 7.10
CA ARG A 54 -11.20 -12.71 8.31
C ARG A 54 -11.35 -14.20 8.03
N ILE A 55 -12.23 -14.61 7.12
CA ILE A 55 -12.37 -16.01 6.71
C ILE A 55 -11.10 -16.49 6.01
N LEU A 56 -10.58 -15.73 5.05
CA LEU A 56 -9.35 -16.08 4.33
C LEU A 56 -8.18 -16.23 5.30
N SER A 57 -7.97 -15.25 6.17
CA SER A 57 -6.89 -15.25 7.16
C SER A 57 -7.00 -16.44 8.13
N ARG A 58 -8.20 -16.79 8.61
CA ARG A 58 -8.42 -17.96 9.47
C ARG A 58 -8.06 -19.28 8.79
N ASN A 59 -8.20 -19.37 7.46
CA ASN A 59 -7.83 -20.54 6.68
C ASN A 59 -6.37 -20.52 6.20
N GLY A 60 -5.57 -19.54 6.63
CA GLY A 60 -4.19 -19.36 6.15
C GLY A 60 -4.11 -18.95 4.68
N CYS A 61 -5.22 -18.51 4.08
CA CYS A 61 -5.28 -18.04 2.71
C CYS A 61 -5.12 -16.52 2.64
N ALA A 62 -4.38 -16.04 1.64
CA ALA A 62 -4.29 -14.62 1.36
C ALA A 62 -5.40 -14.20 0.37
N PRO A 63 -5.95 -12.97 0.49
CA PRO A 63 -6.78 -12.38 -0.55
C PRO A 63 -6.05 -12.34 -1.90
N GLU A 64 -6.81 -12.45 -2.99
CA GLU A 64 -6.27 -12.45 -4.36
C GLU A 64 -5.33 -11.25 -4.62
N TRP A 65 -5.75 -10.06 -4.21
CA TRP A 65 -4.94 -8.85 -4.39
C TRP A 65 -3.61 -8.91 -3.62
N VAL A 66 -3.51 -9.64 -2.51
CA VAL A 66 -2.24 -9.82 -1.77
C VAL A 66 -1.27 -10.65 -2.60
N GLU A 67 -1.74 -11.75 -3.19
CA GLU A 67 -0.92 -12.61 -4.03
C GLU A 67 -0.53 -11.90 -5.33
N LEU A 68 -1.47 -11.19 -5.96
CA LEU A 68 -1.20 -10.40 -7.15
C LEU A 68 -0.18 -9.27 -6.86
N ASN A 69 -0.22 -8.66 -5.68
CA ASN A 69 0.79 -7.67 -5.27
C ASN A 69 2.20 -8.28 -5.21
N LYS A 70 2.33 -9.47 -4.60
CA LYS A 70 3.61 -10.20 -4.53
C LYS A 70 4.11 -10.53 -5.94
N GLU A 71 3.23 -11.01 -6.81
CA GLU A 71 3.55 -11.34 -8.19
C GLU A 71 4.08 -10.11 -8.96
N ILE A 72 3.33 -9.00 -8.94
CA ILE A 72 3.71 -7.75 -9.61
C ILE A 72 5.06 -7.25 -9.11
N ARG A 73 5.28 -7.21 -7.78
CA ARG A 73 6.57 -6.79 -7.21
C ARG A 73 7.72 -7.68 -7.67
N GLY A 74 7.50 -8.98 -7.74
CA GLY A 74 8.48 -9.93 -8.25
C GLY A 74 8.79 -9.70 -9.74
N MET A 75 7.76 -9.46 -10.57
CA MET A 75 7.95 -9.14 -11.99
C MET A 75 8.73 -7.85 -12.19
N ILE A 76 8.40 -6.79 -11.46
CA ILE A 76 9.11 -5.50 -11.50
C ILE A 76 10.59 -5.69 -11.11
N ALA A 77 10.87 -6.45 -10.05
CA ALA A 77 12.24 -6.70 -9.61
C ALA A 77 13.07 -7.44 -10.67
N ARG A 78 12.50 -8.47 -11.30
CA ARG A 78 13.14 -9.20 -12.40
C ARG A 78 13.35 -8.31 -13.62
N TRP A 79 12.32 -7.55 -14.01
CA TRP A 79 12.38 -6.62 -15.13
C TRP A 79 13.47 -5.55 -14.93
N ARG A 80 13.56 -4.92 -13.75
CA ARG A 80 14.62 -3.95 -13.42
C ARG A 80 16.02 -4.55 -13.44
N SER A 81 16.16 -5.82 -13.07
CA SER A 81 17.43 -6.55 -13.16
C SER A 81 17.82 -6.80 -14.62
N ALA A 82 16.86 -7.23 -15.45
CA ALA A 82 17.07 -7.42 -16.88
C ALA A 82 17.42 -6.11 -17.59
N LEU A 83 16.69 -5.02 -17.30
CA LEU A 83 16.97 -3.69 -17.83
C LEU A 83 18.39 -3.24 -17.51
N ARG A 84 18.85 -3.39 -16.26
CA ARG A 84 20.22 -3.02 -15.86
C ARG A 84 21.28 -3.82 -16.61
N LYS A 85 21.05 -5.11 -16.84
CA LYS A 85 21.97 -5.97 -17.60
C LYS A 85 22.03 -5.55 -19.07
N ALA A 86 20.89 -5.35 -19.72
CA ALA A 86 20.82 -4.87 -21.09
C ALA A 86 21.48 -3.48 -21.24
N TRP A 87 21.26 -2.60 -20.27
CA TRP A 87 21.87 -1.26 -20.25
C TRP A 87 23.40 -1.30 -20.09
N ALA A 88 23.93 -2.18 -19.24
CA ALA A 88 25.37 -2.32 -19.03
C ALA A 88 26.09 -2.97 -20.22
N ASN A 89 25.41 -3.87 -20.93
CA ASN A 89 25.96 -4.59 -22.07
C ASN A 89 25.78 -3.85 -23.40
N ARG A 90 25.23 -2.63 -23.39
CA ARG A 90 25.09 -1.80 -24.59
C ARG A 90 26.49 -1.42 -25.10
N SER A 91 27.00 -2.16 -26.07
CA SER A 91 28.13 -1.73 -26.89
C SER A 91 27.61 -0.82 -28.00
N GLU A 92 28.34 0.23 -28.33
CA GLU A 92 27.98 1.18 -29.40
C GLU A 92 27.89 0.50 -30.78
N ASP A 93 28.54 -0.66 -30.93
CA ASP A 93 28.65 -1.42 -32.17
C ASP A 93 27.51 -2.46 -32.34
N ASP A 94 26.83 -2.84 -31.26
CA ASP A 94 25.82 -3.91 -31.27
C ASP A 94 24.39 -3.34 -31.20
N ARG A 95 24.00 -2.65 -32.26
CA ARG A 95 22.65 -2.06 -32.36
C ARG A 95 21.55 -3.13 -32.34
N SER A 96 21.78 -4.31 -32.89
CA SER A 96 20.70 -5.31 -33.05
C SER A 96 20.23 -5.89 -31.73
N THR A 97 21.16 -6.26 -30.83
CA THR A 97 20.81 -6.84 -29.52
C THR A 97 20.05 -5.86 -28.65
N TRP A 98 20.41 -4.57 -28.67
CA TRP A 98 19.67 -3.54 -27.96
C TRP A 98 18.23 -3.37 -28.47
N HIS A 99 17.97 -3.46 -29.78
CA HIS A 99 16.61 -3.37 -30.32
C HIS A 99 15.74 -4.55 -29.87
N ASP A 100 16.31 -5.76 -29.82
CA ASP A 100 15.61 -6.96 -29.36
C ASP A 100 15.33 -6.91 -27.85
N ASP A 101 16.32 -6.52 -27.04
CA ASP A 101 16.16 -6.30 -25.61
C ASP A 101 15.13 -5.22 -25.32
N HIS A 102 15.16 -4.10 -26.06
CA HIS A 102 14.18 -3.02 -25.95
C HIS A 102 12.77 -3.54 -26.19
N ARG A 103 12.55 -4.28 -27.28
CA ARG A 103 11.23 -4.85 -27.61
C ARG A 103 10.75 -5.81 -26.52
N LEU A 104 11.63 -6.69 -26.03
CA LEU A 104 11.30 -7.65 -24.98
C LEU A 104 10.93 -6.93 -23.66
N LEU A 105 11.72 -5.94 -23.26
CA LEU A 105 11.50 -5.18 -22.03
C LEU A 105 10.24 -4.31 -22.09
N GLN A 106 9.89 -3.78 -23.26
CA GLN A 106 8.63 -3.05 -23.48
C GLN A 106 7.41 -3.96 -23.33
N GLU A 107 7.44 -5.16 -23.92
CA GLU A 107 6.36 -6.13 -23.77
C GLU A 107 6.22 -6.58 -22.30
N GLN A 108 7.32 -6.74 -21.57
CA GLN A 108 7.27 -7.03 -20.14
C GLN A 108 6.64 -5.88 -19.32
N ILE A 109 6.93 -4.61 -19.64
CA ILE A 109 6.22 -3.48 -19.00
C ILE A 109 4.72 -3.56 -19.25
N ARG A 110 4.30 -3.86 -20.49
CA ARG A 110 2.88 -3.99 -20.82
C ARG A 110 2.21 -5.07 -19.97
N GLN A 111 2.83 -6.23 -19.82
CA GLN A 111 2.31 -7.32 -19.00
C GLN A 111 2.23 -6.95 -17.51
N ILE A 112 3.25 -6.26 -16.99
CA ILE A 112 3.24 -5.74 -15.62
C ILE A 112 2.10 -4.74 -15.45
N ASN A 113 1.92 -3.83 -16.40
CA ASN A 113 0.90 -2.78 -16.33
C ASN A 113 -0.52 -3.34 -16.46
N ASP A 114 -0.75 -4.41 -17.23
CA ASP A 114 -2.04 -5.12 -17.25
C ASP A 114 -2.39 -5.69 -15.87
N LYS A 115 -1.40 -6.32 -15.21
CA LYS A 115 -1.57 -6.82 -13.84
C LYS A 115 -1.79 -5.71 -12.82
N VAL A 116 -1.07 -4.60 -12.95
CA VAL A 116 -1.28 -3.39 -12.13
C VAL A 116 -2.71 -2.87 -12.29
N PHE A 117 -3.22 -2.83 -13.52
CA PHE A 117 -4.59 -2.42 -13.80
C PHE A 117 -5.58 -3.37 -13.10
N ARG A 118 -5.45 -4.69 -13.30
CA ARG A 118 -6.29 -5.68 -12.61
C ARG A 118 -6.23 -5.55 -11.09
N TYR A 119 -5.04 -5.40 -10.53
CA TYR A 119 -4.85 -5.17 -9.10
C TYR A 119 -5.61 -3.94 -8.60
N ASN A 120 -5.52 -2.83 -9.33
CA ASN A 120 -6.19 -1.59 -8.97
C ASN A 120 -7.73 -1.67 -9.01
N LEU A 121 -8.29 -2.66 -9.72
CA LEU A 121 -9.72 -2.95 -9.74
C LEU A 121 -10.21 -3.75 -8.53
N ILE A 122 -9.34 -4.55 -7.90
CA ILE A 122 -9.72 -5.49 -6.83
C ILE A 122 -9.19 -5.09 -5.45
N VAL A 123 -8.31 -4.11 -5.37
CA VAL A 123 -7.70 -3.66 -4.12
C VAL A 123 -8.59 -2.64 -3.40
N PRO A 124 -8.64 -2.64 -2.06
CA PRO A 124 -9.25 -1.55 -1.30
C PRO A 124 -8.73 -0.17 -1.73
N PHE A 125 -9.60 0.83 -1.67
CA PHE A 125 -9.24 2.22 -1.97
C PHE A 125 -8.03 2.68 -1.13
N GLY A 126 -7.14 3.48 -1.74
CA GLY A 126 -5.91 3.96 -1.11
C GLY A 126 -4.72 2.99 -1.13
N ARG A 127 -4.92 1.75 -1.61
CA ARG A 127 -3.83 0.75 -1.80
C ARG A 127 -3.45 0.53 -3.26
N GLN A 128 -4.02 1.31 -4.18
CA GLN A 128 -3.71 1.26 -5.61
C GLN A 128 -2.24 1.58 -5.89
N MET A 129 -1.74 1.09 -7.03
CA MET A 129 -0.35 1.25 -7.45
C MET A 129 -0.25 1.90 -8.83
N PHE A 130 0.87 2.59 -9.06
CA PHE A 130 1.21 3.12 -10.37
C PHE A 130 1.92 2.06 -11.22
N GLY A 131 1.61 2.03 -12.52
CA GLY A 131 2.33 1.22 -13.49
C GLY A 131 3.76 1.69 -13.72
N LEU A 132 4.55 0.85 -14.37
CA LEU A 132 5.88 1.20 -14.86
C LEU A 132 5.78 2.12 -16.07
N ASN A 133 6.70 3.09 -16.13
CA ASN A 133 6.89 3.97 -17.27
C ASN A 133 8.35 3.88 -17.72
N TRP A 134 8.57 3.65 -19.01
CA TRP A 134 9.89 3.40 -19.59
C TRP A 134 10.87 4.54 -19.32
N ASP A 135 10.49 5.77 -19.68
CA ASP A 135 11.37 6.94 -19.58
C ASP A 135 11.79 7.20 -18.13
N LYS A 136 10.82 7.13 -17.20
CA LYS A 136 11.09 7.27 -15.76
C LYS A 136 12.03 6.20 -15.20
N GLU A 137 12.00 4.99 -15.74
CA GLU A 137 12.90 3.91 -15.29
C GLU A 137 14.28 4.02 -15.94
N LEU A 138 14.38 4.51 -17.18
CA LEU A 138 15.67 4.83 -17.82
C LEU A 138 16.38 6.01 -17.14
N ASP A 139 15.65 7.04 -16.74
CA ASP A 139 16.26 8.20 -16.09
C ASP A 139 16.91 7.84 -14.74
N LYS A 140 16.40 6.82 -14.04
CA LYS A 140 17.00 6.27 -12.82
C LYS A 140 18.33 5.54 -13.07
N LEU A 141 18.64 5.16 -14.31
CA LEU A 141 19.90 4.50 -14.67
C LEU A 141 20.98 5.49 -15.13
N LYS A 142 20.59 6.74 -15.43
CA LYS A 142 21.50 7.82 -15.83
C LYS A 142 22.03 8.62 -14.63
N GLN A 143 21.40 8.47 -13.46
CA GLN A 143 21.83 9.04 -12.17
C GLN A 143 22.81 8.10 -11.48
#